data_AF-A0A635N0X1-F1
#
_entry.id   AF-A0A635N0X1-F1
#
_cell.length_a   1.000
_cell.length_b   1.000
_cell.length_c   1.000
_cell.angle_alpha   90.00
_cell.angle_beta   90.00
_cell.angle_gamma   90.00
#
_symmetry.space_group_name_H-M   'P 1'
#
loop_
_entity.id
_entity.type
_entity.pdbx_description
1 polymer ?
#
loop_
_entity_poly.entity_id
_entity_poly.type
_entity_poly.pdbx_seq_one_letter_code
_entity_poly.pdbx_strand_id
1 'polypeptide(L)'
;MSDEALALLIGEVENGNQNCIDLLCNLALRNDDLGHKVEKLLFDLFSGKRSGSPDIDKKINQACLVLHQIANNDITKNNTEWKKLHAPSRLLYMAGSATTDLSKKIGIAHKIMGDQFAQTDQEQVGVENLWCGARMLSSDELAAATQGLVQESPLLSVNYPIGLIHPTTKENILSTQLLEKIAQSGLSHNEVFLVNTGDHWLLCLFYKLAEKIKCLIFNTYYDLNENTKQEIIEAAKIAGISESDEVNFIEMNLQNNVPNGCGLFCYHTIQLLSNAGQNDPVTTLREFAEKFLTLSVEEQALFNTQTRRQIYEYSLQ
;
A
#
# COMPACT_ATOMS: atom_id res chain seq x y z
N MET A 1 20.14 -22.45 14.52
CA MET A 1 21.16 -21.62 13.83
C MET A 1 21.55 -20.52 14.81
N SER A 2 22.83 -20.22 14.96
CA SER A 2 23.25 -19.10 15.81
C SER A 2 22.95 -17.76 15.14
N ASP A 3 22.79 -16.70 15.94
CA ASP A 3 22.57 -15.34 15.42
C ASP A 3 23.75 -14.87 14.56
N GLU A 4 24.97 -15.26 14.90
CA GLU A 4 26.19 -14.95 14.14
C GLU A 4 26.16 -15.59 12.74
N ALA A 5 25.76 -16.86 12.63
CA ALA A 5 25.65 -17.54 11.35
C ALA A 5 24.54 -16.92 10.48
N LEU A 6 23.43 -16.50 11.11
CA LEU A 6 22.35 -15.81 10.42
C LEU A 6 22.80 -14.44 9.91
N ALA A 7 23.54 -13.66 10.71
CA ALA A 7 24.05 -12.35 10.32
C ALA A 7 25.01 -12.43 9.13
N LEU A 8 25.90 -13.43 9.12
CA LEU A 8 26.82 -13.66 8.00
C LEU A 8 26.05 -14.03 6.72
N LEU A 9 25.04 -14.90 6.83
CA LEU A 9 24.21 -15.28 5.71
C LEU A 9 23.40 -14.10 5.15
N ILE A 10 22.90 -13.22 6.01
CA ILE A 10 22.20 -11.99 5.61
C ILE A 10 23.13 -11.07 4.83
N GLY A 11 24.37 -10.85 5.29
CA GLY A 11 25.33 -10.01 4.58
C GLY A 11 25.66 -10.53 3.18
N GLU A 12 25.82 -11.85 3.02
CA GLU A 12 26.01 -12.48 1.70
C GLU A 12 24.79 -12.30 0.79
N VAL A 13 23.57 -12.38 1.34
CA VAL A 13 22.35 -12.14 0.58
C VAL A 13 22.22 -10.68 0.14
N GLU A 14 22.53 -9.71 1.01
CA GLU A 14 22.54 -8.30 0.64
C GLU A 14 23.51 -8.01 -0.52
N ASN A 15 24.64 -8.71 -0.54
CA ASN A 15 25.63 -8.68 -1.63
C ASN A 15 25.19 -9.47 -2.89
N GLY A 16 24.04 -10.12 -2.87
CA GLY A 16 23.43 -10.78 -4.03
C GLY A 16 23.95 -12.19 -4.31
N ASN A 17 24.51 -12.88 -3.30
CA ASN A 17 24.96 -14.26 -3.42
C ASN A 17 23.77 -15.22 -3.59
N GLN A 18 23.60 -15.79 -4.78
CA GLN A 18 22.45 -16.62 -5.12
C GLN A 18 22.31 -17.86 -4.24
N ASN A 19 23.42 -18.55 -3.92
CA ASN A 19 23.37 -19.75 -3.08
C ASN A 19 22.87 -19.43 -1.66
N CYS A 20 23.27 -18.27 -1.15
CA CYS A 20 22.81 -17.77 0.14
C CYS A 20 21.33 -17.34 0.11
N ILE A 21 20.87 -16.76 -1.00
CA ILE A 21 19.45 -16.45 -1.23
C ILE A 21 18.62 -17.73 -1.20
N ASP A 22 19.02 -18.76 -1.95
CA ASP A 22 18.31 -20.04 -2.01
C ASP A 22 18.26 -20.70 -0.61
N LEU A 23 19.36 -20.64 0.14
CA LEU A 23 19.41 -21.12 1.52
C LEU A 23 18.47 -20.35 2.45
N LEU A 24 18.43 -19.01 2.38
CA LEU A 24 17.47 -18.21 3.15
C LEU A 24 16.02 -18.50 2.75
N CYS A 25 15.74 -18.68 1.46
CA CYS A 25 14.41 -19.05 0.99
C CYS A 25 13.96 -20.41 1.58
N ASN A 26 14.87 -21.38 1.70
CA ASN A 26 14.58 -22.64 2.37
C ASN A 26 14.31 -22.45 3.88
N LEU A 27 15.11 -21.61 4.56
CA LEU A 27 14.92 -21.31 5.97
C LEU A 27 13.59 -20.59 6.24
N ALA A 28 13.16 -19.73 5.31
CA ALA A 28 11.89 -19.02 5.38
C ALA A 28 10.66 -19.96 5.32
N LEU A 29 10.80 -21.19 4.82
CA LEU A 29 9.71 -22.18 4.82
C LEU A 29 9.36 -22.70 6.23
N ARG A 30 10.23 -22.50 7.22
CA ARG A 30 9.95 -22.90 8.60
C ARG A 30 8.76 -22.10 9.15
N ASN A 31 7.95 -22.76 9.98
CA ASN A 31 6.80 -22.16 10.66
C ASN A 31 7.13 -21.69 12.08
N ASP A 32 8.42 -21.51 12.39
CA ASP A 32 8.91 -20.98 13.67
C ASP A 32 9.38 -19.53 13.54
N ASP A 33 9.69 -18.88 14.67
CA ASP A 33 10.09 -17.47 14.71
C ASP A 33 11.28 -17.15 13.78
N LEU A 34 12.22 -18.10 13.66
CA LEU A 34 13.33 -17.96 12.72
C LEU A 34 12.84 -17.91 11.27
N GLY A 35 11.93 -18.81 10.89
CA GLY A 35 11.33 -18.80 9.56
C GLY A 35 10.58 -17.50 9.26
N HIS A 36 9.81 -16.98 10.20
CA HIS A 36 9.11 -15.70 10.05
C HIS A 36 10.06 -14.51 9.93
N LYS A 37 11.12 -14.47 10.76
CA LYS A 37 12.15 -13.42 10.71
C LYS A 37 12.89 -13.40 9.37
N VAL A 38 13.26 -14.58 8.86
CA VAL A 38 13.95 -14.71 7.56
C VAL A 38 13.02 -14.35 6.40
N GLU A 39 11.77 -14.81 6.45
CA GLU A 39 10.77 -14.48 5.45
C GLU A 39 10.53 -12.97 5.33
N LYS A 40 10.38 -12.28 6.48
CA LYS A 40 10.27 -10.82 6.51
C LYS A 40 11.50 -10.14 5.90
N LEU A 41 12.70 -10.58 6.26
CA LEU A 41 13.95 -10.02 5.73
C LEU A 41 14.07 -10.15 4.21
N LEU A 42 13.71 -11.32 3.66
CA LEU A 42 13.68 -11.53 2.21
C LEU A 42 12.66 -10.58 1.54
N PHE A 43 11.50 -10.41 2.16
CA PHE A 43 10.48 -9.51 1.65
C PHE A 43 10.89 -8.03 1.73
N ASP A 44 11.60 -7.62 2.79
CA ASP A 44 12.11 -6.26 2.92
C ASP A 44 13.11 -5.92 1.80
N LEU A 45 13.98 -6.86 1.43
CA LEU A 45 14.89 -6.72 0.28
C LEU A 45 14.14 -6.72 -1.06
N PHE A 46 13.16 -7.61 -1.22
CA PHE A 46 12.34 -7.70 -2.43
C PHE A 46 11.45 -6.47 -2.66
N SER A 47 10.90 -5.88 -1.59
CA SER A 47 10.00 -4.73 -1.63
C SER A 47 10.74 -3.38 -1.66
N GLY A 48 12.06 -3.39 -1.45
CA GLY A 48 12.87 -2.17 -1.38
C GLY A 48 12.83 -1.45 -0.03
N LYS A 49 12.18 -1.99 1.00
CA LYS A 49 12.27 -1.48 2.39
C LYS A 49 13.70 -1.58 2.92
N ARG A 50 14.44 -2.60 2.51
CA ARG A 50 15.87 -2.76 2.76
C ARG A 50 16.63 -2.72 1.45
N SER A 51 17.71 -1.95 1.42
CA SER A 51 18.59 -1.87 0.25
C SER A 51 19.41 -3.15 0.09
N GLY A 52 19.72 -3.51 -1.15
CA GLY A 52 20.57 -4.64 -1.49
C GLY A 52 21.22 -4.47 -2.85
N SER A 53 21.94 -5.50 -3.31
CA SER A 53 22.55 -5.52 -4.63
C SER A 53 21.54 -5.27 -5.77
N PRO A 54 21.99 -4.75 -6.93
CA PRO A 54 21.12 -4.60 -8.10
C PRO A 54 20.41 -5.91 -8.48
N ASP A 55 19.12 -5.82 -8.85
CA ASP A 55 18.27 -6.95 -9.22
C ASP A 55 18.11 -8.04 -8.14
N ILE A 56 18.43 -7.74 -6.87
CA ILE A 56 18.24 -8.69 -5.77
C ILE A 56 16.78 -9.15 -5.65
N ASP A 57 15.82 -8.28 -5.97
CA ASP A 57 14.40 -8.58 -5.98
C ASP A 57 14.05 -9.71 -6.97
N LYS A 58 14.66 -9.69 -8.17
CA LYS A 58 14.52 -10.74 -9.19
C LYS A 58 15.18 -12.05 -8.77
N LYS A 59 16.30 -12.00 -8.04
CA LYS A 59 16.95 -13.22 -7.52
C LYS A 59 16.09 -13.89 -6.44
N ILE A 60 15.57 -13.10 -5.51
CA ILE A 60 14.72 -13.57 -4.41
C ILE A 60 13.41 -14.16 -4.94
N ASN A 61 12.71 -13.44 -5.81
CA ASN A 61 11.41 -13.90 -6.28
C ASN A 61 11.52 -15.14 -7.18
N GLN A 62 12.59 -15.27 -7.96
CA GLN A 62 12.86 -16.44 -8.78
C GLN A 62 13.16 -17.68 -7.90
N ALA A 63 13.92 -17.53 -6.82
CA ALA A 63 14.15 -18.60 -5.86
C ALA A 63 12.83 -19.06 -5.21
N CYS A 64 11.96 -18.11 -4.85
CA CYS A 64 10.62 -18.41 -4.32
C CYS A 64 9.74 -19.15 -5.34
N LEU A 65 9.81 -18.78 -6.63
CA LEU A 65 9.09 -19.48 -7.69
C LEU A 65 9.55 -20.93 -7.86
N VAL A 66 10.87 -21.18 -7.78
CA VAL A 66 11.41 -22.54 -7.81
C VAL A 66 10.89 -23.36 -6.63
N LEU A 67 10.87 -22.79 -5.41
CA LEU A 67 10.28 -23.47 -4.24
C LEU A 67 8.79 -23.77 -4.44
N HIS A 68 8.01 -22.83 -4.97
CA HIS A 68 6.61 -23.06 -5.29
C HIS A 68 6.44 -24.17 -6.33
N GLN A 69 7.27 -24.23 -7.36
CA GLN A 69 7.23 -25.30 -8.37
C GLN A 69 7.57 -26.66 -7.77
N ILE A 70 8.59 -26.73 -6.90
CA ILE A 70 8.94 -27.95 -6.18
C ILE A 70 7.75 -28.41 -5.33
N ALA A 71 7.14 -27.51 -4.55
CA ALA A 71 6.02 -27.83 -3.68
C ALA A 71 4.82 -28.45 -4.42
N ASN A 72 4.58 -28.04 -5.67
CA ASN A 72 3.44 -28.47 -6.48
C ASN A 72 3.79 -29.53 -7.53
N ASN A 73 5.02 -30.05 -7.58
CA ASN A 73 5.39 -31.12 -8.50
C ASN A 73 4.92 -32.50 -7.99
N ASP A 74 4.65 -33.43 -8.91
CA ASP A 74 4.05 -34.73 -8.66
C ASP A 74 4.87 -35.65 -7.74
N ILE A 75 6.18 -35.43 -7.65
CA ILE A 75 7.10 -36.19 -6.78
C ILE A 75 6.88 -35.86 -5.29
N THR A 76 6.34 -34.67 -4.99
CA THR A 76 6.09 -34.15 -3.63
C THR A 76 4.60 -33.88 -3.38
N LYS A 77 3.71 -34.47 -4.19
CA LYS A 77 2.26 -34.18 -4.20
C LYS A 77 1.69 -34.20 -2.77
N ASN A 78 1.11 -33.06 -2.38
CA ASN A 78 0.52 -32.75 -1.07
C ASN A 78 1.49 -32.54 0.11
N ASN A 79 2.66 -31.91 -0.10
CA ASN A 79 3.40 -31.30 1.01
C ASN A 79 2.66 -30.05 1.56
N THR A 80 1.44 -30.26 2.07
CA THR A 80 0.67 -29.26 2.83
C THR A 80 1.41 -28.82 4.09
N GLU A 81 2.47 -29.53 4.48
CA GLU A 81 3.43 -29.13 5.50
C GLU A 81 4.13 -27.79 5.17
N TRP A 82 4.35 -27.48 3.89
CA TRP A 82 4.87 -26.19 3.44
C TRP A 82 3.74 -25.15 3.35
N LYS A 83 3.08 -24.92 4.48
CA LYS A 83 1.89 -24.07 4.62
C LYS A 83 2.05 -22.70 3.95
N LYS A 84 3.23 -22.09 4.06
CA LYS A 84 3.53 -20.78 3.45
C LYS A 84 3.36 -20.77 1.92
N LEU A 85 3.52 -21.87 1.21
CA LEU A 85 3.31 -21.94 -0.25
C LEU A 85 1.85 -22.24 -0.65
N HIS A 86 0.96 -22.35 0.33
CA HIS A 86 -0.47 -22.61 0.17
C HIS A 86 -1.36 -21.64 0.98
N ALA A 87 -0.76 -20.61 1.58
CA ALA A 87 -1.42 -19.61 2.41
C ALA A 87 -0.98 -18.20 1.99
N PRO A 88 -1.64 -17.13 2.47
CA PRO A 88 -1.30 -15.73 2.16
C PRO A 88 0.04 -15.28 2.77
N SER A 89 1.16 -15.86 2.32
CA SER A 89 2.50 -15.57 2.84
C SER A 89 3.30 -14.65 1.93
N ARG A 90 4.33 -14.03 2.50
CA ARG A 90 5.35 -13.26 1.76
C ARG A 90 6.06 -14.12 0.72
N LEU A 91 6.41 -15.36 1.05
CA LEU A 91 7.03 -16.28 0.09
C LEU A 91 6.15 -16.56 -1.14
N LEU A 92 4.85 -16.80 -0.92
CA LEU A 92 3.92 -17.09 -2.00
C LEU A 92 3.68 -15.86 -2.88
N TYR A 93 3.58 -14.68 -2.26
CA TYR A 93 3.50 -13.41 -2.99
C TYR A 93 4.74 -13.18 -3.87
N MET A 94 5.95 -13.40 -3.33
CA MET A 94 7.19 -13.28 -4.10
C MET A 94 7.20 -14.29 -5.26
N ALA A 95 6.84 -15.56 -5.03
CA ALA A 95 6.78 -16.56 -6.08
C ALA A 95 5.85 -16.16 -7.25
N GLY A 96 4.65 -15.64 -6.95
CA GLY A 96 3.71 -15.20 -7.98
C GLY A 96 4.17 -13.96 -8.75
N SER A 97 5.04 -13.13 -8.16
CA SER A 97 5.63 -11.97 -8.85
C SER A 97 6.60 -12.37 -9.96
N ALA A 98 7.32 -13.49 -9.81
CA ALA A 98 8.38 -13.93 -10.73
C ALA A 98 7.85 -14.63 -11.99
N THR A 99 6.69 -15.30 -11.92
CA THR A 99 6.13 -15.97 -13.09
C THR A 99 5.63 -14.95 -14.12
N THR A 100 5.80 -15.22 -15.41
CA THR A 100 5.21 -14.43 -16.51
C THR A 100 3.87 -15.00 -16.98
N ASP A 101 3.55 -16.24 -16.58
CA ASP A 101 2.31 -16.94 -16.92
C ASP A 101 1.15 -16.43 -16.06
N LEU A 102 0.18 -15.77 -16.72
CA LEU A 102 -1.00 -15.19 -16.08
C LEU A 102 -1.89 -16.25 -15.42
N SER A 103 -2.02 -17.44 -16.00
CA SER A 103 -2.82 -18.52 -15.41
C SER A 103 -2.25 -18.95 -14.06
N LYS A 104 -0.91 -19.05 -13.98
CA LYS A 104 -0.21 -19.32 -12.71
C LYS A 104 -0.35 -18.18 -11.71
N LYS A 105 -0.30 -16.92 -12.17
CA LYS A 105 -0.56 -15.76 -11.29
C LYS A 105 -1.94 -15.83 -10.69
N ILE A 106 -2.98 -16.08 -11.49
CA ILE A 106 -4.36 -16.20 -11.01
C ILE A 106 -4.48 -17.34 -9.99
N GLY A 107 -3.90 -18.51 -10.27
CA GLY A 107 -3.89 -19.63 -9.34
C GLY A 107 -3.21 -19.34 -7.99
N ILE A 108 -2.12 -18.56 -8.00
CA ILE A 108 -1.45 -18.11 -6.78
C ILE A 108 -2.27 -17.03 -6.07
N ALA A 109 -2.85 -16.08 -6.81
CA ALA A 109 -3.67 -15.01 -6.25
C ALA A 109 -4.87 -15.57 -5.48
N HIS A 110 -5.56 -16.59 -6.00
CA HIS A 110 -6.65 -17.27 -5.27
C HIS A 110 -6.21 -17.82 -3.91
N LYS A 111 -4.99 -18.36 -3.78
CA LYS A 111 -4.47 -18.87 -2.50
C LYS A 111 -4.16 -17.74 -1.51
N ILE A 112 -3.86 -16.53 -2.02
CA ILE A 112 -3.51 -15.36 -1.21
C ILE A 112 -4.77 -14.63 -0.73
N MET A 113 -5.78 -14.46 -1.59
CA MET A 113 -6.94 -13.64 -1.25
C MET A 113 -8.07 -14.44 -0.61
N GLY A 114 -8.12 -15.77 -0.85
CA GLY A 114 -9.28 -16.56 -0.47
C GLY A 114 -10.55 -16.05 -1.16
N ASP A 115 -11.66 -16.01 -0.42
CA ASP A 115 -12.99 -15.64 -0.91
C ASP A 115 -13.31 -14.15 -0.67
N GLN A 116 -12.50 -13.22 -1.17
CA GLN A 116 -12.77 -11.77 -1.06
C GLN A 116 -13.85 -11.28 -2.06
N PHE A 117 -14.67 -10.30 -1.64
CA PHE A 117 -15.78 -9.70 -2.40
C PHE A 117 -15.59 -8.18 -2.58
N ALA A 118 -15.93 -7.65 -3.76
CA ALA A 118 -15.79 -6.22 -4.07
C ALA A 118 -16.89 -5.42 -3.40
N GLN A 119 -16.59 -4.19 -2.96
CA GLN A 119 -17.59 -3.26 -2.45
C GLN A 119 -18.19 -2.39 -3.55
N THR A 120 -17.55 -2.29 -4.72
CA THR A 120 -18.06 -1.57 -5.90
C THR A 120 -17.83 -2.34 -7.20
N ASP A 121 -18.60 -2.05 -8.25
CA ASP A 121 -18.45 -2.66 -9.58
C ASP A 121 -17.11 -2.30 -10.27
N GLN A 122 -16.41 -1.27 -9.76
CA GLN A 122 -15.13 -0.78 -10.25
C GLN A 122 -13.95 -1.34 -9.45
N GLU A 123 -14.18 -1.88 -8.25
CA GLU A 123 -13.16 -2.55 -7.47
C GLU A 123 -12.84 -3.91 -8.11
N GLN A 124 -11.66 -4.02 -8.71
CA GLN A 124 -11.10 -5.30 -9.11
C GLN A 124 -10.83 -6.13 -7.84
N VAL A 125 -11.78 -6.95 -7.41
CA VAL A 125 -11.47 -8.02 -6.46
C VAL A 125 -10.66 -9.08 -7.14
N GLY A 126 -9.35 -8.85 -7.14
CA GLY A 126 -8.35 -9.86 -6.81
C GLY A 126 -8.07 -10.97 -7.81
N VAL A 127 -9.08 -11.49 -8.51
CA VAL A 127 -8.92 -12.51 -9.55
C VAL A 127 -8.09 -11.96 -10.73
N GLU A 128 -7.97 -10.64 -10.84
CA GLU A 128 -7.18 -9.93 -11.85
C GLU A 128 -5.79 -9.55 -11.31
N ASN A 129 -4.85 -10.50 -11.39
CA ASN A 129 -3.40 -10.28 -11.27
C ASN A 129 -2.94 -9.27 -10.20
N LEU A 130 -2.76 -9.74 -8.96
CA LEU A 130 -2.20 -8.98 -7.82
C LEU A 130 -0.90 -8.20 -8.12
N TRP A 131 -0.08 -8.69 -9.06
CA TRP A 131 1.20 -8.10 -9.43
C TRP A 131 1.11 -7.14 -10.62
N CYS A 132 -0.09 -6.77 -11.05
CA CYS A 132 -0.29 -5.78 -12.10
C CYS A 132 0.17 -4.39 -11.62
N GLY A 133 1.13 -3.79 -12.33
CA GLY A 133 1.64 -2.45 -12.04
C GLY A 133 0.65 -1.30 -12.36
N ALA A 134 -0.53 -1.63 -12.88
CA ALA A 134 -1.59 -0.69 -13.25
C ALA A 134 -2.93 -1.01 -12.57
N ARG A 135 -2.97 -1.88 -11.56
CA ARG A 135 -4.22 -2.11 -10.81
C ARG A 135 -4.52 -0.95 -9.87
N MET A 136 -5.80 -0.63 -9.72
CA MET A 136 -6.30 0.23 -8.66
C MET A 136 -6.31 -0.57 -7.34
N LEU A 137 -5.97 0.07 -6.22
CA LEU A 137 -6.00 -0.57 -4.91
C LEU A 137 -7.45 -0.66 -4.41
N SER A 138 -7.81 -1.77 -3.76
CA SER A 138 -9.09 -1.92 -3.08
C SER A 138 -9.10 -1.19 -1.74
N SER A 139 -10.30 -0.95 -1.22
CA SER A 139 -10.52 -0.33 0.09
C SER A 139 -9.86 -1.13 1.22
N ASP A 140 -10.01 -2.47 1.23
CA ASP A 140 -9.44 -3.33 2.27
C ASP A 140 -7.90 -3.37 2.25
N GLU A 141 -7.30 -3.45 1.07
CA GLU A 141 -5.84 -3.44 0.93
C GLU A 141 -5.26 -2.11 1.41
N LEU A 142 -5.88 -1.00 0.97
CA LEU A 142 -5.43 0.33 1.34
C LEU A 142 -5.62 0.57 2.85
N ALA A 143 -6.75 0.15 3.42
CA ALA A 143 -7.03 0.25 4.86
C ALA A 143 -5.98 -0.49 5.70
N ALA A 144 -5.69 -1.76 5.37
CA ALA A 144 -4.71 -2.57 6.09
C ALA A 144 -3.34 -1.89 6.10
N ALA A 145 -2.91 -1.38 4.94
CA ALA A 145 -1.63 -0.72 4.80
C ALA A 145 -1.55 0.63 5.53
N THR A 146 -2.53 1.51 5.35
CA THR A 146 -2.48 2.86 5.90
C THR A 146 -2.74 2.90 7.40
N GLN A 147 -3.63 2.04 7.92
CA GLN A 147 -3.83 1.92 9.36
C GLN A 147 -2.64 1.23 10.02
N GLY A 148 -2.08 0.19 9.38
CA GLY A 148 -0.86 -0.50 9.83
C GLY A 148 0.35 0.42 9.88
N LEU A 149 0.46 1.37 8.96
CA LEU A 149 1.53 2.35 8.89
C LEU A 149 1.52 3.34 10.07
N VAL A 150 0.34 3.71 10.59
CA VAL A 150 0.20 4.75 11.61
C VAL A 150 -0.09 4.23 13.02
N GLN A 151 -0.02 2.91 13.24
CA GLN A 151 -0.30 2.29 14.55
C GLN A 151 0.52 2.90 15.70
N GLU A 152 1.76 3.31 15.41
CA GLU A 152 2.68 3.93 16.38
C GLU A 152 2.69 5.47 16.32
N SER A 153 1.78 6.08 15.55
CA SER A 153 1.71 7.54 15.32
C SER A 153 0.50 8.17 16.03
N PRO A 154 0.59 8.56 17.32
CA PRO A 154 -0.56 8.99 18.11
C PRO A 154 -1.23 10.29 17.63
N LEU A 155 -0.54 11.08 16.79
CA LEU A 155 -1.04 12.35 16.26
C LEU A 155 -1.69 12.23 14.88
N LEU A 156 -1.62 11.03 14.26
CA LEU A 156 -2.10 10.77 12.91
C LEU A 156 -3.10 9.63 12.93
N SER A 157 -4.36 9.95 12.61
CA SER A 157 -5.44 8.97 12.49
C SER A 157 -5.82 8.82 11.03
N VAL A 158 -5.98 7.58 10.57
CA VAL A 158 -6.43 7.25 9.21
C VAL A 158 -7.72 6.44 9.30
N ASN A 159 -8.77 6.94 8.67
CA ASN A 159 -10.07 6.28 8.63
C ASN A 159 -10.12 5.22 7.51
N TYR A 160 -11.08 4.29 7.61
CA TYR A 160 -11.31 3.31 6.56
C TYR A 160 -11.69 4.02 5.23
N PRO A 161 -11.16 3.58 4.07
CA PRO A 161 -11.45 4.20 2.78
C PRO A 161 -12.93 4.13 2.41
N ILE A 162 -13.47 5.21 1.83
CA ILE A 162 -14.89 5.33 1.46
C ILE A 162 -15.05 5.90 0.06
N GLY A 163 -16.20 5.69 -0.58
CA GLY A 163 -16.61 6.51 -1.72
C GLY A 163 -17.05 7.90 -1.27
N LEU A 164 -16.98 8.91 -2.16
CA LEU A 164 -17.49 10.25 -1.84
C LEU A 164 -19.02 10.28 -1.80
N ILE A 165 -19.66 9.78 -2.87
CA ILE A 165 -21.12 9.78 -3.03
C ILE A 165 -21.63 8.35 -3.10
N HIS A 166 -22.62 8.03 -2.28
CA HIS A 166 -23.26 6.72 -2.32
C HIS A 166 -23.98 6.51 -3.67
N PRO A 167 -23.75 5.39 -4.39
CA PRO A 167 -24.30 5.19 -5.74
C PRO A 167 -25.82 5.30 -5.83
N THR A 168 -26.55 4.75 -4.83
CA THR A 168 -28.01 4.72 -4.80
C THR A 168 -28.65 5.95 -4.14
N THR A 169 -28.28 6.24 -2.88
CA THR A 169 -28.93 7.32 -2.09
C THR A 169 -28.46 8.72 -2.50
N LYS A 170 -27.35 8.83 -3.24
CA LYS A 170 -26.68 10.09 -3.59
C LYS A 170 -26.23 10.91 -2.38
N GLU A 171 -26.15 10.26 -1.23
CA GLU A 171 -25.64 10.85 0.01
C GLU A 171 -24.14 11.04 -0.06
N ASN A 172 -23.65 12.12 0.53
CA ASN A 172 -22.23 12.38 0.73
C ASN A 172 -21.72 11.58 1.93
N ILE A 173 -21.03 10.48 1.65
CA ILE A 173 -20.56 9.54 2.68
C ILE A 173 -19.48 10.19 3.54
N LEU A 174 -18.64 11.06 2.97
CA LEU A 174 -17.61 11.79 3.71
C LEU A 174 -18.24 12.68 4.79
N SER A 175 -19.31 13.41 4.44
CA SER A 175 -20.09 14.20 5.39
C SER A 175 -20.64 13.37 6.55
N THR A 176 -21.24 12.21 6.24
CA THR A 176 -21.83 11.33 7.24
C THR A 176 -20.76 10.73 8.16
N GLN A 177 -19.62 10.31 7.61
CA GLN A 177 -18.50 9.78 8.40
C GLN A 177 -17.86 10.87 9.27
N LEU A 178 -17.76 12.12 8.79
CA LEU A 178 -17.28 13.25 9.59
C LEU A 178 -18.21 13.54 10.77
N LEU A 179 -19.53 13.58 10.55
CA LEU A 179 -20.51 13.77 11.63
C LEU A 179 -20.36 12.70 12.71
N GLU A 180 -20.28 11.43 12.30
CA GLU A 180 -20.11 10.31 13.22
C GLU A 180 -18.78 10.41 14.00
N LYS A 181 -17.67 10.67 13.28
CA LYS A 181 -16.34 10.80 13.88
C LYS A 181 -16.28 11.92 14.92
N ILE A 182 -16.85 13.08 14.60
CA ILE A 182 -16.91 14.23 15.51
C ILE A 182 -17.75 13.91 16.75
N ALA A 183 -18.90 13.26 16.57
CA ALA A 183 -19.80 12.92 17.67
C ALA A 183 -19.22 11.85 18.62
N GLN A 184 -18.47 10.88 18.09
CA GLN A 184 -17.97 9.74 18.87
C GLN A 184 -16.59 9.97 19.48
N SER A 185 -15.66 10.54 18.71
CA SER A 185 -14.23 10.59 19.07
C SER A 185 -13.58 11.96 18.92
N GLY A 186 -14.20 12.87 18.16
CA GLY A 186 -13.55 14.10 17.70
C GLY A 186 -12.53 13.83 16.58
N LEU A 187 -11.96 14.92 16.06
CA LEU A 187 -10.88 14.88 15.05
C LEU A 187 -9.51 14.94 15.73
N SER A 188 -8.62 14.05 15.31
CA SER A 188 -7.22 14.00 15.73
C SER A 188 -6.44 15.25 15.29
N HIS A 189 -5.15 15.34 15.65
CA HIS A 189 -4.32 16.45 15.18
C HIS A 189 -4.20 16.46 13.66
N ASN A 190 -3.93 15.29 13.08
CA ASN A 190 -4.03 15.01 11.65
C ASN A 190 -5.04 13.87 11.45
N GLU A 191 -6.19 14.16 10.86
CA GLU A 191 -7.24 13.19 10.57
C GLU A 191 -7.33 12.99 9.05
N VAL A 192 -7.02 11.77 8.59
CA VAL A 192 -7.00 11.42 7.18
C VAL A 192 -8.23 10.62 6.81
N PHE A 193 -8.88 11.03 5.72
CA PHE A 193 -9.91 10.29 5.01
C PHE A 193 -9.39 9.93 3.62
N LEU A 194 -9.57 8.68 3.23
CA LEU A 194 -9.22 8.19 1.90
C LEU A 194 -10.52 8.07 1.11
N VAL A 195 -10.68 8.92 0.10
CA VAL A 195 -11.97 9.12 -0.56
C VAL A 195 -11.87 8.74 -2.03
N ASN A 196 -12.70 7.80 -2.46
CA ASN A 196 -12.81 7.36 -3.84
C ASN A 196 -13.87 8.18 -4.59
N THR A 197 -13.54 8.67 -5.77
CA THR A 197 -14.47 9.43 -6.64
C THR A 197 -15.04 8.60 -7.80
N GLY A 198 -14.74 7.30 -7.84
CA GLY A 198 -15.12 6.32 -8.86
C GLY A 198 -13.90 5.59 -9.40
N ASP A 199 -12.95 6.35 -9.95
CA ASP A 199 -11.72 5.86 -10.59
C ASP A 199 -10.44 6.40 -9.92
N HIS A 200 -10.58 7.17 -8.84
CA HIS A 200 -9.47 7.85 -8.21
C HIS A 200 -9.59 7.95 -6.69
N TRP A 201 -8.49 7.60 -5.99
CA TRP A 201 -8.31 7.80 -4.55
C TRP A 201 -7.72 9.18 -4.25
N LEU A 202 -8.42 9.93 -3.40
CA LEU A 202 -7.99 11.20 -2.83
C LEU A 202 -7.53 11.01 -1.39
N LEU A 203 -6.52 11.79 -0.99
CA LEU A 203 -6.19 11.98 0.41
C LEU A 203 -6.83 13.29 0.88
N CYS A 204 -7.78 13.19 1.79
CA CYS A 204 -8.46 14.30 2.43
C CYS A 204 -7.94 14.43 3.86
N LEU A 205 -7.12 15.44 4.14
CA LEU A 205 -6.52 15.68 5.44
C LEU A 205 -7.21 16.85 6.14
N PHE A 206 -7.72 16.58 7.34
CA PHE A 206 -8.11 17.61 8.31
C PHE A 206 -7.01 17.76 9.34
N TYR A 207 -6.45 18.97 9.47
CA TYR A 207 -5.36 19.23 10.40
C TYR A 207 -5.57 20.53 11.16
N LYS A 208 -4.98 20.64 12.36
CA LYS A 208 -5.12 21.83 13.21
C LYS A 208 -3.85 22.68 13.17
N LEU A 209 -3.99 23.96 12.83
CA LEU A 209 -2.91 24.94 12.89
C LEU A 209 -3.38 26.18 13.68
N ALA A 210 -2.72 26.46 14.80
CA ALA A 210 -3.07 27.56 15.70
C ALA A 210 -4.56 27.57 16.10
N GLU A 211 -5.08 26.42 16.56
CA GLU A 211 -6.48 26.18 16.95
C GLU A 211 -7.53 26.29 15.83
N LYS A 212 -7.11 26.54 14.58
CA LYS A 212 -7.99 26.51 13.42
C LYS A 212 -7.88 25.17 12.69
N ILE A 213 -9.02 24.61 12.33
CA ILE A 213 -9.10 23.41 11.49
C ILE A 213 -8.87 23.88 10.04
N LYS A 214 -8.01 23.16 9.33
CA LYS A 214 -7.74 23.33 7.91
C LYS A 214 -8.03 22.03 7.17
N CYS A 215 -8.43 22.15 5.91
CA CYS A 215 -8.70 21.01 5.04
C CYS A 215 -7.75 21.06 3.84
N LEU A 216 -7.12 19.93 3.56
CA LEU A 216 -6.22 19.74 2.45
C LEU A 216 -6.68 18.52 1.63
N ILE A 217 -6.81 18.71 0.33
CA ILE A 217 -7.12 17.65 -0.63
C ILE A 217 -5.89 17.44 -1.50
N PHE A 218 -5.37 16.23 -1.50
CA PHE A 218 -4.26 15.82 -2.34
C PHE A 218 -4.76 14.90 -3.45
N ASN A 219 -4.74 15.42 -4.67
CA ASN A 219 -5.15 14.76 -5.91
C ASN A 219 -3.92 14.52 -6.78
N THR A 220 -3.69 13.25 -7.14
CA THR A 220 -2.51 12.84 -7.94
C THR A 220 -2.85 12.54 -9.39
N TYR A 221 -4.04 12.92 -9.85
CA TYR A 221 -4.52 12.69 -11.20
C TYR A 221 -4.99 13.98 -11.88
N TYR A 222 -5.90 13.86 -12.85
CA TYR A 222 -6.53 15.01 -13.47
C TYR A 222 -7.33 15.83 -12.46
N ASP A 223 -7.48 17.12 -12.74
CA ASP A 223 -8.23 18.05 -11.90
C ASP A 223 -9.66 17.54 -11.65
N LEU A 224 -10.11 17.67 -10.41
CA LEU A 224 -11.46 17.31 -10.00
C LEU A 224 -12.46 18.25 -10.65
N ASN A 225 -13.61 17.71 -11.05
CA ASN A 225 -14.73 18.52 -11.50
C ASN A 225 -15.30 19.36 -10.34
N GLU A 226 -15.95 20.47 -10.69
CA GLU A 226 -16.49 21.41 -9.70
C GLU A 226 -17.52 20.77 -8.77
N ASN A 227 -18.36 19.84 -9.24
CA ASN A 227 -19.35 19.18 -8.39
C ASN A 227 -18.66 18.35 -7.29
N THR A 228 -17.63 17.59 -7.62
CA THR A 228 -16.82 16.84 -6.65
C THR A 228 -16.15 17.78 -5.65
N LYS A 229 -15.58 18.90 -6.11
CA LYS A 229 -14.99 19.90 -5.21
C LYS A 229 -16.01 20.50 -4.26
N GLN A 230 -17.21 20.84 -4.74
CA GLN A 230 -18.29 21.37 -3.90
C GLN A 230 -18.73 20.35 -2.83
N GLU A 231 -18.91 19.09 -3.19
CA GLU A 231 -19.25 18.03 -2.23
C GLU A 231 -18.20 17.86 -1.13
N ILE A 232 -16.91 17.98 -1.48
CA ILE A 232 -15.82 17.96 -0.50
C ILE A 232 -15.84 19.21 0.39
N ILE A 233 -16.10 20.39 -0.19
CA ILE A 233 -16.19 21.65 0.56
C ILE A 233 -17.37 21.62 1.55
N GLU A 234 -18.54 21.12 1.14
CA GLU A 234 -19.68 20.95 2.04
C GLU A 234 -19.37 19.99 3.19
N ALA A 235 -18.69 18.87 2.91
CA ALA A 235 -18.21 17.98 3.96
C ALA A 235 -17.18 18.68 4.88
N ALA A 236 -16.29 19.50 4.33
CA ALA A 236 -15.29 20.21 5.11
C ALA A 236 -15.91 21.25 6.07
N LYS A 237 -17.03 21.88 5.71
CA LYS A 237 -17.78 22.79 6.61
C LYS A 237 -18.27 22.07 7.86
N ILE A 238 -18.66 20.79 7.77
CA ILE A 238 -19.05 19.96 8.93
C ILE A 238 -17.89 19.82 9.93
N ALA A 239 -16.66 19.72 9.42
CA ALA A 239 -15.46 19.66 10.24
C ALA A 239 -15.09 21.01 10.91
N GLY A 240 -15.84 22.08 10.65
CA GLY A 240 -15.62 23.40 11.25
C GLY A 240 -14.64 24.30 10.49
N ILE A 241 -14.44 24.06 9.19
CA ILE A 241 -13.73 25.00 8.31
C ILE A 241 -14.52 26.32 8.25
N SER A 242 -13.85 27.43 8.54
CA SER A 242 -14.49 28.75 8.56
C SER A 242 -14.80 29.23 7.15
N GLU A 243 -15.81 30.10 6.98
CA GLU A 243 -16.13 30.69 5.66
C GLU A 243 -14.97 31.48 5.06
N SER A 244 -14.03 31.94 5.90
CA SER A 244 -12.81 32.66 5.48
C SER A 244 -11.63 31.75 5.14
N ASP A 245 -11.68 30.48 5.51
CA ASP A 245 -10.61 29.51 5.24
C ASP A 245 -11.06 28.59 4.10
N GLU A 246 -10.34 28.63 2.97
CA GLU A 246 -10.66 27.78 1.82
C GLU A 246 -10.06 26.38 1.96
N VAL A 247 -10.74 25.38 1.39
CA VAL A 247 -10.18 24.03 1.21
C VAL A 247 -9.03 24.14 0.21
N ASN A 248 -7.84 23.67 0.61
CA ASN A 248 -6.67 23.71 -0.26
C ASN A 248 -6.64 22.45 -1.14
N PHE A 249 -6.78 22.62 -2.45
CA PHE A 249 -6.65 21.55 -3.44
C PHE A 249 -5.23 21.57 -4.03
N ILE A 250 -4.45 20.52 -3.75
CA ILE A 250 -3.20 20.24 -4.45
C ILE A 250 -3.51 19.21 -5.53
N GLU A 251 -3.54 19.64 -6.78
CA GLU A 251 -3.87 18.80 -7.94
C GLU A 251 -2.64 18.76 -8.88
N MET A 252 -1.97 17.61 -8.91
CA MET A 252 -0.79 17.39 -9.74
C MET A 252 -0.81 15.97 -10.29
N ASN A 253 -0.90 15.81 -11.60
CA ASN A 253 -0.93 14.47 -12.20
C ASN A 253 0.45 13.80 -12.10
N LEU A 254 0.57 12.79 -11.22
CA LEU A 254 1.78 12.01 -11.00
C LEU A 254 1.72 10.60 -11.62
N GLN A 255 0.63 10.27 -12.31
CA GLN A 255 0.29 8.89 -12.66
C GLN A 255 0.65 8.48 -14.09
N ASN A 256 1.33 9.35 -14.84
CA ASN A 256 1.76 9.04 -16.22
C ASN A 256 2.64 7.78 -16.30
N ASN A 257 3.59 7.61 -15.36
CA ASN A 257 4.44 6.41 -15.25
C ASN A 257 4.07 5.53 -14.03
N VAL A 258 3.01 5.90 -13.32
CA VAL A 258 2.50 5.21 -12.12
C VAL A 258 0.99 4.99 -12.31
N PRO A 259 0.58 4.16 -13.29
CA PRO A 259 -0.82 4.00 -13.65
C PRO A 259 -1.64 3.47 -12.47
N ASN A 260 -2.82 4.06 -12.25
CA ASN A 260 -3.67 3.82 -11.07
C ASN A 260 -2.89 3.89 -9.75
N GLY A 261 -1.92 4.81 -9.69
CA GLY A 261 -1.03 5.06 -8.56
C GLY A 261 -1.67 5.85 -7.42
N CYS A 262 -2.93 6.26 -7.54
CA CYS A 262 -3.63 7.10 -6.57
C CYS A 262 -3.52 6.58 -5.12
N GLY A 263 -3.80 5.29 -4.90
CA GLY A 263 -3.65 4.66 -3.58
C GLY A 263 -2.19 4.53 -3.11
N LEU A 264 -1.23 4.38 -4.04
CA LEU A 264 0.20 4.36 -3.71
C LEU A 264 0.65 5.71 -3.16
N PHE A 265 0.21 6.79 -3.80
CA PHE A 265 0.53 8.13 -3.35
C PHE A 265 -0.17 8.47 -2.03
N CYS A 266 -1.41 8.04 -1.81
CA CYS A 266 -2.05 8.15 -0.50
C CYS A 266 -1.22 7.47 0.60
N TYR A 267 -0.81 6.21 0.40
CA TYR A 267 0.03 5.50 1.36
C TYR A 267 1.36 6.21 1.62
N HIS A 268 2.08 6.58 0.56
CA HIS A 268 3.40 7.21 0.69
C HIS A 268 3.31 8.60 1.34
N THR A 269 2.27 9.38 1.03
CA THR A 269 2.10 10.70 1.65
C THR A 269 1.70 10.61 3.12
N ILE A 270 0.91 9.61 3.53
CA ILE A 270 0.68 9.30 4.95
C ILE A 270 2.00 8.97 5.65
N GLN A 271 2.90 8.21 5.01
CA GLN A 271 4.23 7.92 5.55
C GLN A 271 5.11 9.17 5.68
N LEU A 272 4.99 10.12 4.75
CA LEU A 272 5.67 11.41 4.89
C LEU A 272 5.11 12.18 6.08
N LEU A 273 3.79 12.27 6.21
CA LEU A 273 3.12 12.98 7.30
C LEU A 273 3.41 12.37 8.68
N SER A 274 3.55 11.05 8.78
CA SER A 274 3.92 10.39 10.05
C SER A 274 5.33 10.74 10.51
N ASN A 275 6.22 11.07 9.56
CA ASN A 275 7.63 11.39 9.82
C ASN A 275 7.95 12.90 9.79
N ALA A 276 7.03 13.73 9.30
CA ALA A 276 7.23 15.17 9.10
C ALA A 276 7.15 16.01 10.38
N GLY A 277 6.72 15.42 11.51
CA GLY A 277 6.65 16.11 12.79
C GLY A 277 5.67 17.29 12.77
N GLN A 278 6.19 18.52 12.92
CA GLN A 278 5.40 19.77 12.99
C GLN A 278 5.45 20.59 11.69
N ASN A 279 5.98 20.02 10.59
CA ASN A 279 6.02 20.70 9.32
C ASN A 279 4.61 20.90 8.75
N ASP A 280 4.42 21.98 7.99
CA ASP A 280 3.16 22.25 7.30
C ASP A 280 2.84 21.13 6.29
N PRO A 281 1.69 20.44 6.42
CA PRO A 281 1.31 19.36 5.50
C PRO A 281 1.19 19.84 4.06
N VAL A 282 0.74 21.08 3.82
CA VAL A 282 0.57 21.62 2.45
C VAL A 282 1.91 21.68 1.75
N THR A 283 2.92 22.27 2.39
CA THR A 283 4.28 22.35 1.87
C THR A 283 4.88 20.96 1.68
N THR A 284 4.73 20.08 2.67
CA THR A 284 5.26 18.70 2.63
C THR A 284 4.75 17.92 1.41
N LEU A 285 3.44 17.95 1.14
CA LEU A 285 2.86 17.20 0.02
C LEU A 285 3.12 17.85 -1.34
N ARG A 286 3.15 19.18 -1.40
CA ARG A 286 3.48 19.93 -2.63
C ARG A 286 4.92 19.69 -3.06
N GLU A 287 5.87 19.83 -2.15
CA GLU A 287 7.30 19.59 -2.43
C GLU A 287 7.55 18.14 -2.86
N PHE A 288 6.87 17.17 -2.24
CA PHE A 288 6.91 15.78 -2.66
C PHE A 288 6.44 15.63 -4.11
N ALA A 289 5.27 16.17 -4.46
CA ALA A 289 4.71 16.06 -5.80
C ALA A 289 5.60 16.74 -6.87
N GLU A 290 6.10 17.94 -6.59
CA GLU A 290 7.02 18.67 -7.46
C GLU A 290 8.32 17.91 -7.67
N LYS A 291 8.93 17.39 -6.60
CA LYS A 291 10.14 16.57 -6.68
C LYS A 291 9.89 15.27 -7.45
N PHE A 292 8.75 14.62 -7.25
CA PHE A 292 8.40 13.38 -7.93
C PHE A 292 8.37 13.54 -9.46
N LEU A 293 7.86 14.68 -9.94
CA LEU A 293 7.85 15.00 -11.37
C LEU A 293 9.24 15.18 -11.99
N THR A 294 10.26 15.46 -11.18
CA THR A 294 11.66 15.57 -11.64
C THR A 294 12.38 14.22 -11.75
N LEU A 295 11.80 13.15 -11.22
CA LEU A 295 12.37 11.81 -11.29
C LEU A 295 12.32 11.25 -12.72
N SER A 296 13.30 10.40 -13.04
CA SER A 296 13.31 9.61 -14.27
C SER A 296 12.13 8.62 -14.34
N VAL A 297 11.80 8.16 -15.55
CA VAL A 297 10.76 7.16 -15.76
C VAL A 297 11.09 5.87 -15.00
N GLU A 298 12.37 5.49 -14.96
CA GLU A 298 12.86 4.32 -14.24
C GLU A 298 12.65 4.45 -12.73
N GLU A 299 12.93 5.62 -12.14
CA GLU A 299 12.70 5.87 -10.71
C GLU A 299 11.21 5.86 -10.37
N GLN A 300 10.35 6.44 -11.23
CA GLN A 300 8.90 6.43 -11.03
C GLN A 300 8.33 5.01 -11.17
N ALA A 301 8.81 4.22 -12.13
CA ALA A 301 8.42 2.82 -12.29
C ALA A 301 8.91 1.94 -11.13
N LEU A 302 10.09 2.25 -10.56
CA LEU A 302 10.60 1.60 -9.36
C LEU A 302 9.71 1.92 -8.15
N PHE A 303 9.36 3.19 -7.95
CA PHE A 303 8.38 3.60 -6.94
C PHE A 303 7.05 2.84 -7.10
N ASN A 304 6.52 2.79 -8.34
CA ASN A 304 5.29 2.09 -8.67
C ASN A 304 5.30 0.61 -8.23
N THR A 305 6.45 -0.05 -8.42
CA THR A 305 6.64 -1.46 -8.12
C THR A 305 6.88 -1.72 -6.63
N GLN A 306 7.79 -0.97 -6.02
CA GLN A 306 8.15 -1.12 -4.62
C GLN A 306 6.97 -0.78 -3.70
N THR A 307 6.31 0.35 -3.92
CA THR A 307 5.20 0.79 -3.07
C THR A 307 4.04 -0.21 -3.08
N ARG A 308 3.70 -0.82 -4.23
CA ARG A 308 2.68 -1.91 -4.27
C ARG A 308 3.06 -3.12 -3.43
N ARG A 309 4.32 -3.55 -3.50
CA ARG A 309 4.83 -4.68 -2.71
C ARG A 309 4.73 -4.37 -1.21
N GLN A 310 5.11 -3.15 -0.81
CA GLN A 310 5.10 -2.71 0.59
C GLN A 310 3.69 -2.59 1.16
N ILE A 311 2.74 -2.07 0.36
CA ILE A 311 1.32 -1.98 0.73
C ILE A 311 0.74 -3.37 0.93
N TYR A 312 0.93 -4.26 -0.04
CA TYR A 312 0.31 -5.59 0.02
C TYR A 312 0.86 -6.45 1.17
N GLU A 313 2.05 -6.15 1.69
CA GLU A 313 2.60 -6.85 2.86
C GLU A 313 1.66 -6.83 4.07
N TYR A 314 0.91 -5.75 4.27
CA TYR A 314 -0.04 -5.63 5.38
C TYR A 314 -1.26 -6.56 5.23
N SER A 315 -1.47 -7.12 4.04
CA SER A 315 -2.48 -8.14 3.76
C SER A 315 -1.92 -9.56 3.78
N LEU A 316 -0.64 -9.74 4.10
CA LEU A 316 0.03 -11.05 4.20
C LEU A 316 0.28 -11.46 5.66
N GLN A 317 0.34 -12.77 5.90
CA GLN A 317 0.72 -13.39 7.17
C GLN A 317 2.24 -13.39 7.35
#